data_AF-A0A9P8AL69-F1
#
_entry.id   AF-A0A9P8AL69-F1
#
_cell.length_a   1.000
_cell.length_b   1.000
_cell.length_c   1.000
_cell.angle_alpha   90.00
_cell.angle_beta   90.00
_cell.angle_gamma   90.00
#
_symmetry.space_group_name_H-M   'P 1'
#
loop_
_entity.id
_entity.type
_entity.pdbx_description
1 polymer ?
#
loop_
_entity_poly.entity_id
_entity_poly.type
_entity_poly.pdbx_seq_one_letter_code
_entity_poly.pdbx_strand_id
1 'polypeptide(L)'
;MYRLLTGTSTLAPSHLPTVPSKSHLPGVLSVPVCSPSRAFPIHVLAISSSKIPSEHCMVFPIHALVLASHCAHLPVIPPAHSQAGQSLVKLPVLPFALPSPQAFGIIHNFMYTHRLEPVFRSLLPVPVGFFQSISHETEQGDLQKPTTHAVHVKELWQDMTAIGIYSTDLWDAVDLAWRIVIGALTIAARNAN
;
A
#
# COMPACT_ATOMS: atom_id res chain seq x y z
N MET A 1 10.06 13.36 8.23
CA MET A 1 9.28 12.09 8.20
C MET A 1 9.73 11.01 9.16
N TYR A 2 11.02 10.89 9.50
CA TYR A 2 11.52 9.84 10.41
C TYR A 2 10.74 9.69 11.74
N ARG A 3 10.33 10.80 12.39
CA ARG A 3 9.55 10.73 13.64
C ARG A 3 8.12 10.18 13.48
N LEU A 4 7.51 10.34 12.29
CA LEU A 4 6.15 9.85 11.98
C LEU A 4 6.19 8.35 11.66
N LEU A 5 7.25 7.89 10.99
CA LEU A 5 7.57 6.48 10.79
C LEU A 5 7.72 5.73 12.12
N THR A 6 8.52 6.27 13.04
CA THR A 6 8.63 5.68 14.39
C THR A 6 7.29 5.66 15.10
N GLY A 7 6.44 6.66 14.85
CA GLY A 7 5.08 6.77 15.35
C GLY A 7 4.15 5.63 14.96
N THR A 8 4.13 5.24 13.68
CA THR A 8 3.31 4.10 13.22
C THR A 8 3.72 2.79 13.90
N SER A 9 5.00 2.62 14.23
CA SER A 9 5.51 1.45 14.94
C SER A 9 5.27 1.47 16.45
N THR A 10 4.87 2.62 17.02
CA THR A 10 4.53 2.71 18.46
C THR A 10 3.12 2.18 18.80
N LEU A 11 2.28 1.98 17.78
CA LEU A 11 1.01 1.28 17.93
C LEU A 11 1.30 -0.23 17.91
N ALA A 12 0.79 -0.97 18.89
CA ALA A 12 0.94 -2.42 18.91
C ALA A 12 0.29 -3.04 17.65
N PRO A 13 1.06 -3.62 16.70
CA PRO A 13 0.51 -4.14 15.45
C PRO A 13 -0.49 -5.29 15.69
N SER A 14 -0.33 -6.01 16.80
CA SER A 14 -1.19 -7.09 17.25
C SER A 14 -2.59 -6.64 17.72
N HIS A 15 -2.83 -5.34 17.87
CA HIS A 15 -4.10 -4.78 18.37
C HIS A 15 -4.80 -3.85 17.40
N LEU A 16 -4.26 -3.64 16.19
CA LEU A 16 -5.12 -3.24 15.08
C LEU A 16 -6.02 -4.45 14.80
N PRO A 17 -7.34 -4.37 15.02
CA PRO A 17 -8.19 -5.49 14.75
C PRO A 17 -8.00 -5.87 13.28
N THR A 18 -7.80 -7.15 13.02
CA THR A 18 -8.15 -7.73 11.72
C THR A 18 -9.65 -7.50 11.58
N VAL A 19 -10.05 -6.33 11.09
CA VAL A 19 -11.47 -5.93 11.13
C VAL A 19 -12.24 -6.97 10.32
N PRO A 20 -13.20 -7.68 10.94
CA PRO A 20 -13.75 -8.88 10.35
C PRO A 20 -14.75 -8.59 9.23
N SER A 21 -15.25 -7.35 9.10
CA SER A 21 -16.15 -6.97 8.02
C SER A 21 -16.39 -5.46 7.96
N LYS A 22 -16.62 -4.93 6.75
CA LYS A 22 -16.95 -3.52 6.46
C LYS A 22 -18.23 -3.08 7.17
N SER A 23 -19.20 -3.98 7.28
CA SER A 23 -20.47 -3.79 8.01
C SER A 23 -20.32 -3.60 9.52
N HIS A 24 -19.23 -4.07 10.12
CA HIS A 24 -18.95 -3.96 11.56
C HIS A 24 -17.81 -3.00 11.88
N LEU A 25 -17.40 -2.16 10.92
CA LEU A 25 -16.31 -1.21 11.12
C LEU A 25 -16.73 -0.14 12.16
N PRO A 26 -16.05 -0.06 13.32
CA PRO A 26 -16.37 0.96 14.32
C PRO A 26 -15.94 2.34 13.81
N GLY A 27 -16.68 3.39 14.15
CA GLY A 27 -16.28 4.76 13.80
C GLY A 27 -15.03 5.25 14.54
N VAL A 28 -14.66 4.62 15.65
CA VAL A 28 -13.47 4.93 16.45
C VAL A 28 -12.83 3.63 16.92
N LEU A 29 -11.52 3.53 16.76
CA LEU A 29 -10.71 2.42 17.24
C LEU A 29 -9.89 2.84 18.48
N SER A 30 -9.93 2.05 19.54
CA SER A 30 -9.10 2.28 20.73
C SER A 30 -7.85 1.42 20.68
N VAL A 31 -6.67 2.04 20.60
CA VAL A 31 -5.38 1.33 20.44
C VAL A 31 -4.47 1.65 21.63
N PRO A 32 -3.90 0.63 22.30
CA PRO A 32 -2.93 0.85 23.36
C PRO A 32 -1.60 1.38 22.78
N VAL A 33 -0.97 2.30 23.51
CA VAL A 33 0.29 2.91 23.11
C VAL A 33 1.45 2.19 23.81
N CYS A 34 2.32 1.55 23.02
CA CYS A 34 3.48 0.83 23.59
C CYS A 34 4.60 1.76 24.06
N SER A 35 4.65 3.00 23.58
CA SER A 35 5.67 3.97 23.96
C SER A 35 5.16 5.41 23.82
N PRO A 36 5.36 6.30 24.82
CA PRO A 36 4.92 7.68 24.75
C PRO A 36 5.70 8.44 23.66
N SER A 37 5.15 8.48 22.46
CA SER A 37 5.61 9.34 21.36
C SER A 37 4.66 10.51 21.20
N ARG A 38 5.16 11.68 20.79
CA ARG A 38 4.30 12.83 20.42
C ARG A 38 3.87 12.79 18.95
N ALA A 39 4.31 11.77 18.21
CA ALA A 39 4.09 11.63 16.78
C ALA A 39 3.30 10.34 16.47
N PHE A 40 2.27 10.03 17.26
CA PHE A 40 1.40 8.90 16.97
C PHE A 40 0.48 9.20 15.77
N PRO A 41 0.13 8.18 14.98
CA PRO A 41 -0.96 8.29 14.01
C PRO A 41 -2.23 8.78 14.69
N ILE A 42 -2.93 9.70 14.05
CA ILE A 42 -4.12 10.37 14.61
C ILE A 42 -5.43 9.86 14.01
N HIS A 43 -5.35 9.11 12.91
CA HIS A 43 -6.49 8.49 12.25
C HIS A 43 -6.12 7.08 11.83
N VAL A 44 -7.17 6.30 11.54
CA VAL A 44 -7.07 4.99 10.91
C VAL A 44 -7.81 5.06 9.59
N LEU A 45 -7.17 4.65 8.50
CA LEU A 45 -7.80 4.54 7.19
C LEU A 45 -8.27 3.11 6.99
N ALA A 46 -9.55 2.91 6.76
CA ALA A 46 -10.15 1.62 6.44
C ALA A 46 -10.44 1.56 4.93
N ILE A 47 -9.67 0.76 4.23
CA ILE A 47 -9.66 0.69 2.76
C ILE A 47 -10.44 -0.52 2.30
N SER A 48 -11.43 -0.28 1.45
CA SER A 48 -12.26 -1.31 0.80
C SER A 48 -12.16 -1.21 -0.71
N SER A 49 -12.53 -2.28 -1.42
CA SER A 49 -12.55 -2.24 -2.89
C SER A 49 -13.74 -1.42 -3.37
N SER A 50 -13.50 -0.54 -4.36
CA SER A 50 -14.55 0.19 -5.07
C SER A 50 -15.16 -0.60 -6.23
N LYS A 51 -14.46 -1.63 -6.73
CA LYS A 51 -14.88 -2.42 -7.89
C LYS A 51 -15.65 -3.68 -7.50
N ILE A 52 -15.23 -4.33 -6.43
CA ILE A 52 -15.82 -5.60 -5.97
C ILE A 52 -16.42 -5.35 -4.59
N PRO A 53 -17.75 -5.49 -4.42
CA PRO A 53 -18.36 -5.49 -3.11
C PRO A 53 -17.72 -6.57 -2.25
N SER A 54 -16.97 -6.15 -1.25
CA SER A 54 -16.29 -7.05 -0.31
C SER A 54 -16.56 -6.57 1.11
N GLU A 55 -16.84 -7.53 1.98
CA GLU A 55 -16.86 -7.26 3.42
C GLU A 55 -15.43 -7.05 3.95
N HIS A 56 -14.38 -7.43 3.22
CA HIS A 56 -13.02 -7.25 3.71
C HIS A 56 -12.53 -5.81 3.51
N CYS A 57 -11.94 -5.24 4.56
CA CYS A 57 -11.24 -3.97 4.51
C CYS A 57 -9.86 -4.10 5.14
N MET A 58 -8.91 -3.31 4.63
CA MET A 58 -7.55 -3.23 5.16
C MET A 58 -7.43 -1.95 6.00
N VAL A 59 -6.74 -2.04 7.12
CA VAL A 59 -6.71 -0.97 8.13
C VAL A 59 -5.30 -0.44 8.27
N PHE A 60 -5.12 0.87 8.03
CA PHE A 60 -3.82 1.52 8.04
C PHE A 60 -3.78 2.70 9.02
N PRO A 61 -2.86 2.74 9.98
CA PRO A 61 -2.66 3.94 10.77
C PRO A 61 -2.05 5.05 9.92
N ILE A 62 -2.56 6.27 10.06
CA ILE A 62 -2.17 7.40 9.20
C ILE A 62 -1.96 8.69 9.99
N HIS A 63 -1.10 9.55 9.45
CA HIS A 63 -1.00 10.96 9.82
C HIS A 63 -1.67 11.77 8.72
N ALA A 64 -2.67 12.58 9.08
CA ALA A 64 -3.41 13.41 8.14
C ALA A 64 -2.48 14.26 7.26
N LEU A 65 -1.41 14.81 7.86
CA LEU A 65 -0.42 15.61 7.15
C LEU A 65 0.35 14.83 6.08
N VAL A 66 0.74 13.58 6.35
CA VAL A 66 1.46 12.74 5.38
C VAL A 66 0.57 12.44 4.18
N LEU A 67 -0.69 12.14 4.42
CA LEU A 67 -1.67 11.92 3.37
C LEU A 67 -1.91 13.20 2.56
N ALA A 68 -2.18 14.32 3.22
CA ALA A 68 -2.41 15.62 2.57
C ALA A 68 -1.21 16.11 1.74
N SER A 69 0.02 15.79 2.14
CA SER A 69 1.21 16.17 1.39
C SER A 69 1.46 15.33 0.13
N HIS A 70 0.92 14.10 0.07
CA HIS A 70 1.22 13.15 -1.00
C HIS A 70 0.06 12.93 -1.98
N CYS A 71 -1.17 13.21 -1.57
CA CYS A 71 -2.37 12.82 -2.30
C CYS A 71 -3.29 14.02 -2.55
N ALA A 72 -3.87 14.10 -3.75
CA ALA A 72 -4.80 15.14 -4.18
C ALA A 72 -6.27 14.81 -3.88
N HIS A 73 -6.64 13.53 -3.88
CA HIS A 73 -8.04 13.09 -3.92
C HIS A 73 -8.48 12.40 -2.62
N LEU A 74 -8.05 12.94 -1.48
CA LEU A 74 -8.38 12.36 -0.18
C LEU A 74 -9.73 12.85 0.34
N PRO A 75 -10.43 12.02 1.13
CA PRO A 75 -11.59 12.47 1.85
C PRO A 75 -11.16 13.56 2.85
N VAL A 76 -12.09 14.47 3.16
CA VAL A 76 -11.87 15.48 4.19
C VAL A 76 -11.59 14.76 5.51
N ILE A 77 -10.40 15.00 6.06
CA ILE A 77 -9.97 14.38 7.31
C ILE A 77 -10.51 15.21 8.47
N PRO A 78 -11.37 14.66 9.35
CA PRO A 78 -11.86 15.37 10.52
C PRO A 78 -10.69 15.75 11.45
N PRO A 79 -10.75 16.91 12.14
CA PRO A 79 -9.71 17.27 13.10
C PRO A 79 -9.62 16.23 14.22
N ALA A 80 -8.42 15.71 14.46
CA ALA A 80 -8.15 14.83 15.59
C ALA A 80 -7.75 15.64 16.82
N HIS A 81 -8.17 15.18 18.00
CA HIS A 81 -7.85 15.82 19.26
C HIS A 81 -6.49 15.32 19.79
N SER A 82 -5.74 16.19 20.46
CA SER A 82 -4.48 15.79 21.08
C SER A 82 -4.72 14.80 22.22
N GLN A 83 -4.16 13.60 22.10
CA GLN A 83 -4.22 12.55 23.14
C GLN A 83 -2.86 12.29 23.80
N ALA A 84 -2.02 13.32 23.84
CA ALA A 84 -0.68 13.22 24.43
C ALA A 84 -0.74 12.73 25.89
N GLY A 85 0.06 11.70 26.21
CA GLY A 85 0.18 11.17 27.57
C GLY A 85 -0.85 10.10 27.95
N GLN A 86 -1.78 9.73 27.06
CA GLN A 86 -2.73 8.65 27.31
C GLN A 86 -2.13 7.28 26.97
N SER A 87 -2.39 6.27 27.80
CA SER A 87 -2.03 4.87 27.53
C SER A 87 -2.90 4.23 26.43
N LEU A 88 -4.09 4.79 26.20
CA LEU A 88 -5.04 4.36 25.19
C LEU A 88 -5.40 5.54 24.30
N VAL A 89 -5.23 5.38 22.98
CA VAL A 89 -5.55 6.42 21.98
C VAL A 89 -6.80 6.02 21.20
N LYS A 90 -7.68 6.98 20.94
CA LYS A 90 -8.93 6.82 20.22
C LYS A 90 -8.76 7.39 18.81
N LEU A 91 -8.59 6.48 17.86
CA LEU A 91 -8.34 6.82 16.47
C LEU A 91 -9.66 6.78 15.69
N PRO A 92 -10.17 7.92 15.18
CA PRO A 92 -11.27 7.91 14.24
C PRO A 92 -10.93 7.06 13.01
N VAL A 93 -11.88 6.23 12.60
CA VAL A 93 -11.76 5.37 11.43
C VAL A 93 -12.39 6.07 10.23
N LEU A 94 -11.59 6.26 9.19
CA LEU A 94 -11.98 6.90 7.95
C LEU A 94 -12.16 5.84 6.87
N PRO A 95 -13.40 5.58 6.40
CA PRO A 95 -13.61 4.66 5.30
C PRO A 95 -13.14 5.31 3.99
N PHE A 96 -12.46 4.52 3.17
CA PHE A 96 -12.01 4.94 1.85
C PHE A 96 -12.08 3.77 0.87
N ALA A 97 -12.42 4.06 -0.38
CA ALA A 97 -12.61 3.03 -1.40
C ALA A 97 -11.56 3.18 -2.50
N LEU A 98 -10.85 2.08 -2.78
CA LEU A 98 -9.81 2.02 -3.80
C LEU A 98 -10.12 0.96 -4.86
N PRO A 99 -9.69 1.17 -6.12
CA PRO A 99 -9.78 0.13 -7.15
C PRO A 99 -9.18 -1.21 -6.70
N SER A 100 -8.01 -1.19 -6.07
CA SER A 100 -7.19 -2.36 -5.76
C SER A 100 -6.55 -2.29 -4.36
N PRO A 101 -7.33 -2.38 -3.27
CA PRO A 101 -6.89 -2.13 -1.88
C PRO A 101 -5.60 -2.83 -1.44
N GLN A 102 -5.32 -4.02 -1.99
CA GLN A 102 -4.12 -4.81 -1.67
C GLN A 102 -2.83 -4.08 -2.02
N ALA A 103 -2.84 -3.22 -3.05
CA ALA A 103 -1.68 -2.44 -3.46
C ALA A 103 -1.38 -1.26 -2.52
N PHE A 104 -2.34 -0.84 -1.69
CA PHE A 104 -2.20 0.37 -0.87
C PHE A 104 -1.06 0.24 0.15
N GLY A 105 -0.75 -0.95 0.66
CA GLY A 105 0.36 -1.14 1.59
C GLY A 105 1.71 -0.66 1.02
N ILE A 106 1.92 -0.81 -0.29
CA ILE A 106 3.12 -0.35 -0.99
C ILE A 106 3.16 1.18 -1.01
N ILE A 107 2.04 1.81 -1.37
CA ILE A 107 1.89 3.27 -1.42
C ILE A 107 2.09 3.86 -0.02
N HIS A 108 1.42 3.29 0.99
CA HIS A 108 1.52 3.71 2.37
C HIS A 108 2.98 3.67 2.83
N ASN A 109 3.68 2.56 2.64
CA ASN A 109 5.09 2.47 3.00
C ASN A 109 5.97 3.50 2.26
N PHE A 110 5.72 3.73 0.97
CA PHE A 110 6.43 4.75 0.20
C PHE A 110 6.19 6.17 0.74
N MET A 111 4.94 6.54 1.03
CA MET A 111 4.58 7.86 1.58
C MET A 111 5.28 8.19 2.90
N TYR A 112 5.80 7.20 3.61
CA TYR A 112 6.53 7.39 4.86
C TYR A 112 8.04 7.30 4.68
N THR A 113 8.52 6.37 3.84
CA THR A 113 9.94 6.06 3.70
C THR A 113 10.63 6.74 2.51
N HIS A 114 9.86 7.13 1.48
CA HIS A 114 10.34 7.52 0.16
C HIS A 114 11.32 6.53 -0.48
N ARG A 115 11.28 5.25 -0.07
CA ARG A 115 12.17 4.23 -0.60
C ARG A 115 11.49 3.52 -1.78
N LEU A 116 12.16 3.53 -2.93
CA LEU A 116 11.71 2.81 -4.11
C LEU A 116 12.09 1.32 -4.11
N GLU A 117 13.10 0.93 -3.33
CA GLU A 117 13.53 -0.48 -3.26
C GLU A 117 12.39 -1.43 -2.84
N PRO A 118 11.60 -1.16 -1.78
CA PRO A 118 10.43 -1.99 -1.46
C PRO A 118 9.36 -1.97 -2.56
N VAL A 119 9.18 -0.84 -3.25
CA VAL A 119 8.22 -0.72 -4.36
C VAL A 119 8.61 -1.66 -5.49
N PHE A 120 9.86 -1.60 -5.94
CA PHE A 120 10.38 -2.50 -6.97
C PHE A 120 10.31 -3.95 -6.52
N ARG A 121 10.63 -4.26 -5.25
CA ARG A 121 10.53 -5.62 -4.72
C ARG A 121 9.10 -6.18 -4.75
N SER A 122 8.10 -5.33 -4.56
CA SER A 122 6.70 -5.73 -4.64
C SER A 122 6.18 -5.86 -6.07
N LEU A 123 6.72 -5.07 -7.01
CA LEU A 123 6.25 -5.04 -8.40
C LEU A 123 6.98 -6.01 -9.32
N LEU A 124 8.27 -6.24 -9.09
CA LEU A 124 9.14 -6.99 -10.00
C LEU A 124 9.48 -8.37 -9.43
N PRO A 125 9.72 -9.36 -10.30
CA PRO A 125 10.29 -10.63 -9.88
C PRO A 125 11.72 -10.38 -9.40
N VAL A 126 11.93 -10.38 -8.08
CA VAL A 126 13.27 -10.28 -7.49
C VAL A 126 13.81 -11.70 -7.30
N PRO A 127 14.34 -12.31 -8.35
CA PRO A 127 15.69 -12.84 -8.16
C PRO A 127 16.61 -12.63 -9.37
N VAL A 128 17.91 -12.59 -9.05
CA VAL A 128 19.08 -12.62 -9.95
C VAL A 128 19.10 -13.73 -11.00
N GLY A 129 18.12 -14.65 -10.99
CA GLY A 129 17.95 -15.70 -11.97
C GLY A 129 16.79 -15.50 -12.95
N PHE A 130 15.99 -14.42 -12.87
CA PHE A 130 14.83 -14.25 -13.76
C PHE A 130 15.23 -14.25 -15.24
N PHE A 131 16.28 -13.51 -15.60
CA PHE A 131 16.82 -13.52 -16.97
C PHE A 131 17.50 -14.85 -17.33
N GLN A 132 18.01 -15.58 -16.34
CA GLN A 132 18.64 -16.89 -16.53
C GLN A 132 17.61 -18.00 -16.78
N SER A 133 16.46 -17.98 -16.08
CA SER A 133 15.34 -18.91 -16.33
C SER A 133 14.61 -18.64 -17.63
N ILE A 134 14.72 -17.43 -18.18
CA ILE A 134 14.25 -17.13 -19.55
C ILE A 134 15.21 -17.75 -20.60
N SER A 135 16.47 -18.00 -20.23
CA SER A 135 17.53 -18.46 -21.13
C SER A 135 17.82 -19.97 -21.04
N HIS A 136 17.52 -20.62 -19.92
CA HIS A 136 17.75 -22.05 -19.69
C HIS A 136 16.47 -22.68 -19.12
N GLU A 137 15.89 -23.63 -19.87
CA GLU A 137 14.70 -24.42 -19.53
C GLU A 137 13.40 -23.64 -19.31
N THR A 138 12.88 -23.05 -20.39
CA THR A 138 11.42 -23.01 -20.59
C THR A 138 10.94 -24.41 -21.00
N GLU A 139 10.75 -25.30 -20.02
CA GLU A 139 9.66 -26.28 -20.16
C GLU A 139 8.36 -25.48 -20.36
N GLN A 140 7.61 -25.86 -21.38
CA GLN A 140 6.32 -25.32 -21.82
C GLN A 140 5.57 -24.43 -20.78
N GLY A 141 5.68 -23.11 -20.92
CA GLY A 141 4.63 -22.17 -20.54
C GLY A 141 4.37 -21.90 -19.05
N ASP A 142 5.18 -21.07 -18.42
CA ASP A 142 4.78 -20.36 -17.20
C ASP A 142 4.61 -18.85 -17.45
N LEU A 143 3.71 -18.50 -18.37
CA LEU A 143 3.23 -17.12 -18.58
C LEU A 143 2.54 -16.55 -17.32
N GLN A 144 2.17 -17.40 -16.35
CA GLN A 144 1.47 -16.96 -15.14
C GLN A 144 2.34 -15.97 -14.34
N LYS A 145 3.65 -16.26 -14.18
CA LYS A 145 4.56 -15.42 -13.40
C LYS A 145 4.65 -13.97 -13.92
N PRO A 146 4.99 -13.70 -15.20
CA PRO A 146 5.00 -12.32 -15.71
C PRO A 146 3.62 -11.65 -15.70
N THR A 147 2.53 -12.41 -15.92
CA THR A 147 1.17 -11.82 -15.87
C THR A 147 0.76 -11.37 -14.47
N THR A 148 1.17 -12.08 -13.40
CA THR A 148 0.93 -11.65 -12.02
C THR A 148 1.60 -10.31 -11.73
N HIS A 149 2.85 -10.12 -12.16
CA HIS A 149 3.55 -8.85 -12.00
C HIS A 149 2.86 -7.71 -12.80
N ALA A 150 2.36 -8.00 -14.00
CA ALA A 150 1.59 -7.02 -14.77
C ALA A 150 0.31 -6.59 -14.05
N VAL A 151 -0.38 -7.53 -13.38
CA VAL A 151 -1.53 -7.24 -12.54
C VAL A 151 -1.13 -6.33 -11.38
N HIS A 152 -0.08 -6.65 -10.62
CA HIS A 152 0.35 -5.82 -9.48
C HIS A 152 0.74 -4.40 -9.89
N VAL A 153 1.45 -4.23 -11.00
CA VAL A 153 1.81 -2.90 -11.53
C VAL A 153 0.55 -2.10 -11.88
N LYS A 154 -0.41 -2.74 -12.56
CA LYS A 154 -1.70 -2.11 -12.91
C LYS A 154 -2.49 -1.73 -11.65
N GLU A 155 -2.58 -2.62 -10.67
CA GLU A 155 -3.30 -2.39 -9.41
C GLU A 155 -2.72 -1.19 -8.67
N LEU A 156 -1.40 -1.11 -8.55
CA LEU A 156 -0.73 0.03 -7.93
C LEU A 156 -0.99 1.33 -8.68
N TRP A 157 -0.86 1.33 -10.02
CA TRP A 157 -1.13 2.49 -10.86
C TRP A 157 -2.56 3.01 -10.70
N GLN A 158 -3.55 2.11 -10.65
CA GLN A 158 -4.96 2.48 -10.47
C GLN A 158 -5.20 3.16 -9.11
N ASP A 159 -4.64 2.61 -8.04
CA ASP A 159 -4.77 3.18 -6.71
C ASP A 159 -4.04 4.53 -6.59
N MET A 160 -2.85 4.67 -7.16
CA MET A 160 -2.11 5.94 -7.23
C MET A 160 -2.91 7.03 -7.95
N THR A 161 -3.58 6.67 -9.04
CA THR A 161 -4.48 7.58 -9.77
C THR A 161 -5.68 7.96 -8.91
N ALA A 162 -6.32 6.98 -8.26
CA ALA A 162 -7.51 7.19 -7.45
C ALA A 162 -7.27 8.14 -6.27
N ILE A 163 -6.11 8.07 -5.62
CA ILE A 163 -5.73 9.00 -4.53
C ILE A 163 -5.05 10.28 -5.01
N GLY A 164 -4.68 10.34 -6.29
CA GLY A 164 -3.97 11.48 -6.88
C GLY A 164 -2.58 11.67 -6.29
N ILE A 165 -1.70 10.67 -6.39
CA ILE A 165 -0.31 10.78 -5.94
C ILE A 165 0.45 11.88 -6.70
N TYR A 166 1.15 12.75 -5.97
CA TYR A 166 1.99 13.80 -6.58
C TYR A 166 3.43 13.38 -6.89
N SER A 167 3.94 12.34 -6.23
CA SER A 167 5.36 11.96 -6.28
C SER A 167 5.76 11.46 -7.66
N THR A 168 6.52 12.26 -8.41
CA THR A 168 7.08 11.87 -9.72
C THR A 168 7.92 10.60 -9.62
N ASP A 169 8.73 10.48 -8.57
CA ASP A 169 9.60 9.31 -8.37
C ASP A 169 8.83 7.99 -8.28
N LEU A 170 7.62 8.01 -7.71
CA LEU A 170 6.79 6.80 -7.62
C LEU A 170 6.13 6.50 -8.98
N TRP A 171 5.70 7.53 -9.71
CA TRP A 171 5.20 7.37 -11.07
C TRP A 171 6.27 6.79 -12.01
N ASP A 172 7.49 7.31 -11.94
CA ASP A 172 8.63 6.84 -12.73
C ASP A 172 9.00 5.39 -12.38
N ALA A 173 8.94 5.02 -11.09
CA ALA A 173 9.17 3.65 -10.66
C ALA A 173 8.13 2.67 -11.20
N VAL A 174 6.86 3.07 -11.24
CA VAL A 174 5.78 2.27 -11.82
C VAL A 174 5.92 2.14 -13.34
N ASP A 175 6.29 3.21 -14.05
CA ASP A 175 6.58 3.17 -15.49
C ASP A 175 7.73 2.22 -15.80
N LEU A 176 8.85 2.34 -15.07
CA LEU A 176 9.99 1.45 -15.23
C LEU A 176 9.60 -0.01 -14.97
N ALA A 177 8.84 -0.27 -13.91
CA ALA A 177 8.38 -1.61 -13.59
C ALA A 177 7.48 -2.19 -14.70
N TRP A 178 6.56 -1.39 -15.23
CA TRP A 178 5.72 -1.76 -16.38
C TRP A 178 6.56 -2.14 -17.59
N ARG A 179 7.57 -1.33 -17.95
CA ARG A 179 8.47 -1.59 -19.08
C ARG A 179 9.23 -2.91 -18.93
N ILE A 180 9.72 -3.20 -17.72
CA ILE A 180 10.42 -4.47 -17.42
C ILE A 180 9.46 -5.65 -17.59
N VAL A 181 8.25 -5.57 -17.03
CA VAL A 181 7.25 -6.63 -17.11
C VAL A 181 6.79 -6.90 -18.55
N ILE A 182 6.58 -5.84 -19.35
CA ILE A 182 6.23 -6.00 -20.77
C ILE A 182 7.39 -6.60 -21.58
N GLY A 183 8.63 -6.19 -21.29
CA GLY A 183 9.81 -6.80 -21.88
C GLY A 183 9.88 -8.30 -21.60
N ALA A 184 9.66 -8.68 -20.34
CA ALA A 184 9.59 -10.09 -19.93
C ALA A 184 8.47 -10.87 -20.63
N LEU A 185 7.25 -10.32 -20.67
CA LEU A 185 6.11 -10.92 -21.37
C LEU A 185 6.39 -11.13 -22.85
N THR A 186 7.04 -10.15 -23.49
CA THR A 186 7.39 -10.23 -24.92
C THR A 186 8.38 -11.35 -25.18
N ILE A 187 9.40 -11.54 -24.33
CA ILE A 187 10.36 -12.62 -24.48
C ILE A 187 9.69 -13.97 -24.23
N ALA A 188 8.89 -14.09 -23.16
CA ALA A 188 8.15 -15.32 -22.86
C ALA A 188 7.21 -15.73 -24.01
N ALA A 189 6.50 -14.77 -24.60
CA ALA A 189 5.59 -15.02 -25.73
C ALA A 189 6.35 -15.45 -27.00
N ARG A 190 7.55 -14.93 -27.24
CA ARG A 190 8.40 -15.38 -28.37
C ARG A 190 8.87 -16.81 -28.20
N ASN A 191 9.20 -17.22 -26.97
CA ASN A 191 9.71 -18.56 -26.68
C ASN A 191 8.60 -19.63 -26.65
N ALA A 192 7.32 -19.23 -26.69
CA ALA A 192 6.16 -20.14 -26.69
C ALA A 192 5.68 -20.51 -28.10
N ASN A 193 6.20 -19.86 -29.15
CA ASN A 193 5.93 -20.12 -30.57
C ASN A 193 7.12 -20.80 -31.23
#